data_AF-A0A3M1Y5Q5-F1
#
_entry.id   AF-A0A3M1Y5Q5-F1
#
_cell.length_a   1.000
_cell.length_b   1.000
_cell.length_c   1.000
_cell.angle_alpha   90.00
_cell.angle_beta   90.00
_cell.angle_gamma   90.00
#
_symmetry.space_group_name_H-M   'P 1'
#
loop_
_entity.id
_entity.type
_entity.pdbx_description
1 polymer ?
#
loop_
_entity_poly.entity_id
_entity_poly.type
_entity_poly.pdbx_seq_one_letter_code
_entity_poly.pdbx_strand_id
1 'polypeptide(L)'
;MGDLERLEQIAEELIKTFEIYAPPVPIETMLRDPKNNMWETVDVNQISGTFLSIRDQYSPRMSLARLLARHVATSPWGKARGLLDILRKDEENIKAFARMLIMPREMVNSLPGSARNPLAMTHEFEVPEEDASLRLAELDSI
;
A
#
# COMPACT_ATOMS: atom_id res chain seq x y z
N MET A 1 5.41 9.16 -18.57
CA MET A 1 5.04 8.26 -17.46
C MET A 1 5.75 8.75 -16.21
N GLY A 2 5.00 9.31 -15.27
CA GLY A 2 5.54 9.84 -14.03
C GLY A 2 5.91 8.73 -13.04
N ASP A 3 6.69 9.06 -12.01
CA ASP A 3 7.06 8.10 -10.97
C ASP A 3 5.80 7.51 -10.28
N LEU A 4 4.76 8.30 -10.03
CA LEU A 4 3.49 7.84 -9.45
C LEU A 4 2.75 6.83 -10.33
N GLU A 5 2.69 7.07 -11.64
CA GLU A 5 2.07 6.14 -12.59
C GLU A 5 2.81 4.79 -12.62
N ARG A 6 4.14 4.83 -12.51
CA ARG A 6 4.96 3.63 -12.41
C ARG A 6 4.75 2.89 -11.10
N LEU A 7 4.64 3.60 -9.97
CA LEU A 7 4.33 3.01 -8.68
C LEU A 7 2.96 2.33 -8.69
N GLU A 8 1.96 2.94 -9.33
CA GLU A 8 0.63 2.35 -9.46
C GLU A 8 0.66 1.04 -10.24
N GLN A 9 1.33 1.00 -11.39
CA GLN A 9 1.47 -0.24 -12.18
C GLN A 9 2.10 -1.36 -11.36
N ILE A 10 3.12 -1.04 -10.56
CA ILE A 10 3.80 -2.01 -9.70
C ILE A 10 2.87 -2.47 -8.57
N ALA A 11 2.07 -1.57 -7.98
CA ALA A 11 1.09 -1.90 -6.96
C ALA A 11 0.01 -2.84 -7.52
N GLU A 12 -0.59 -2.50 -8.66
CA GLU A 12 -1.59 -3.34 -9.34
C GLU A 12 -1.03 -4.74 -9.65
N GLU A 13 0.19 -4.83 -10.16
CA GLU A 13 0.85 -6.11 -10.43
C GLU A 13 1.05 -6.93 -9.16
N LEU A 14 1.48 -6.30 -8.06
CA LEU A 14 1.66 -6.98 -6.78
C LEU A 14 0.32 -7.52 -6.25
N ILE A 15 -0.72 -6.69 -6.27
CA ILE A 15 -2.06 -7.04 -5.79
C ILE A 15 -2.64 -8.22 -6.59
N LYS A 16 -2.46 -8.21 -7.92
CA LYS A 16 -2.84 -9.33 -8.80
C LYS A 16 -2.03 -10.59 -8.52
N THR A 17 -0.72 -10.46 -8.24
CA THR A 17 0.16 -11.59 -7.90
C THR A 17 -0.26 -12.28 -6.60
N PHE A 18 -0.85 -11.52 -5.67
CA PHE A 18 -1.42 -12.05 -4.44
C PHE A 18 -2.89 -12.45 -4.56
N GLU A 19 -3.50 -12.31 -5.74
CA GLU A 19 -4.90 -12.68 -6.03
C GLU A 19 -5.89 -11.97 -5.10
N ILE A 20 -5.64 -10.69 -4.82
CA ILE A 20 -6.49 -9.86 -3.96
C ILE A 20 -7.45 -9.08 -4.84
N TYR A 21 -8.75 -9.28 -4.64
CA TYR A 21 -9.81 -8.72 -5.50
C TYR A 21 -10.77 -7.77 -4.78
N ALA A 22 -10.69 -7.69 -3.45
CA ALA A 22 -11.56 -6.85 -2.65
C ALA A 22 -10.82 -6.34 -1.41
N PRO A 23 -11.20 -5.17 -0.89
CA PRO A 23 -10.74 -4.70 0.40
C PRO A 23 -11.37 -5.52 1.56
N PRO A 24 -10.74 -5.48 2.76
CA PRO A 24 -9.48 -4.81 3.05
C PRO A 24 -8.28 -5.63 2.54
N VAL A 25 -7.26 -4.96 1.98
CA VAL A 25 -6.05 -5.62 1.44
C VAL A 25 -5.25 -6.27 2.59
N PRO A 26 -4.97 -7.59 2.58
CA PRO A 26 -4.42 -8.30 3.74
C PRO A 26 -2.90 -8.11 3.93
N ILE A 27 -2.46 -6.89 4.24
CA ILE A 27 -1.04 -6.49 4.36
C ILE A 27 -0.24 -7.38 5.33
N GLU A 28 -0.83 -7.74 6.47
CA GLU A 28 -0.20 -8.61 7.47
C GLU A 28 0.11 -9.99 6.90
N THR A 29 -0.84 -10.55 6.15
CA THR A 29 -0.69 -11.86 5.50
C THR A 29 0.33 -11.76 4.38
N MET A 30 0.32 -10.67 3.59
CA MET A 30 1.35 -10.46 2.56
C MET A 30 2.75 -10.43 3.18
N LEU A 31 2.96 -9.66 4.26
CA LEU A 31 4.24 -9.57 4.96
C LEU A 31 4.74 -10.93 5.47
N ARG A 32 3.85 -11.74 6.04
CA ARG A 32 4.17 -13.06 6.59
C ARG A 32 4.37 -14.12 5.51
N ASP A 33 3.56 -14.09 4.46
CA ASP A 33 3.44 -15.15 3.48
C ASP A 33 3.78 -14.63 2.06
N PRO A 34 5.04 -14.18 1.80
CA PRO A 34 5.46 -13.71 0.50
C PRO A 34 5.40 -14.81 -0.56
N LYS A 35 5.14 -14.45 -1.82
CA LYS A 35 5.27 -15.39 -2.95
C LYS A 35 6.76 -15.67 -3.23
N ASN A 36 7.02 -16.77 -3.93
CA ASN A 36 8.39 -17.20 -4.26
C ASN A 36 9.22 -16.08 -4.91
N ASN A 37 10.47 -15.95 -4.47
CA ASN A 37 11.45 -14.95 -4.94
C ASN A 37 11.10 -13.48 -4.65
N MET A 38 10.24 -13.22 -3.67
CA MET A 38 9.97 -11.88 -3.16
C MET A 38 10.83 -11.57 -1.92
N TRP A 39 10.25 -11.19 -0.78
CA TRP A 39 10.98 -10.91 0.46
C TRP A 39 11.01 -12.13 1.39
N GLU A 40 11.80 -12.04 2.46
CA GLU A 40 11.78 -13.01 3.55
C GLU A 40 10.57 -12.76 4.45
N THR A 41 9.93 -13.82 4.94
CA THR A 41 8.81 -13.76 5.88
C THR A 41 9.13 -12.83 7.05
N VAL A 42 8.21 -11.89 7.30
CA VAL A 42 8.32 -10.95 8.42
C VAL A 42 7.43 -11.43 9.57
N ASP A 43 8.00 -11.58 10.76
CA ASP A 43 7.23 -11.84 11.99
C ASP A 43 6.58 -10.54 12.48
N VAL A 44 5.30 -10.38 12.15
CA VAL A 44 4.55 -9.17 12.50
C VAL A 44 4.36 -8.98 14.00
N ASN A 45 4.47 -10.04 14.81
CA ASN A 45 4.34 -9.95 16.26
C ASN A 45 5.54 -9.25 16.92
N GLN A 46 6.68 -9.17 16.24
CA GLN A 46 7.87 -8.47 16.72
C GLN A 46 7.85 -6.95 16.42
N ILE A 47 6.91 -6.50 15.58
CA ILE A 47 6.80 -5.10 15.15
C ILE A 47 6.02 -4.25 16.19
N SER A 48 5.22 -4.91 17.03
CA SER A 48 4.23 -4.29 17.93
C SER A 48 4.80 -3.36 19.01
N GLY A 49 6.13 -3.34 19.24
CA GLY A 49 6.75 -2.57 20.31
C GLY A 49 7.04 -1.09 20.01
N THR A 50 7.19 -0.69 18.74
CA THR A 50 7.87 0.59 18.42
C THR A 50 7.08 1.54 17.51
N PHE A 51 5.99 1.10 16.88
CA PHE A 51 5.37 1.81 15.73
C PHE A 51 4.01 2.47 16.00
N LEU A 52 3.45 2.36 17.21
CA LEU A 52 2.08 2.80 17.48
C LEU A 52 2.00 4.26 17.94
N SER A 53 1.97 5.18 16.98
CA SER A 53 1.33 6.49 17.18
C SER A 53 -0.18 6.26 17.20
N ILE A 54 -0.81 6.29 18.38
CA ILE A 54 -2.24 6.03 18.59
C ILE A 54 -3.04 7.32 18.36
N ARG A 55 -2.93 7.93 17.19
CA ARG A 55 -3.79 9.08 16.83
C ARG A 55 -5.11 8.63 16.17
N ASP A 56 -5.07 7.54 15.41
CA ASP A 56 -6.22 6.95 14.71
C ASP A 56 -6.12 5.42 14.78
N GLN A 57 -7.27 4.73 14.90
CA GLN A 57 -7.36 3.27 14.99
C GLN A 57 -6.74 2.53 13.79
N TYR A 58 -6.71 3.17 12.61
CA TYR A 58 -6.16 2.61 11.37
C TYR A 58 -4.70 3.02 11.12
N SER A 59 -4.12 3.92 11.92
CA SER A 59 -2.70 4.31 11.83
C SER A 59 -1.72 3.14 11.81
N PRO A 60 -1.90 2.06 12.61
CA PRO A 60 -0.98 0.92 12.62
C PRO A 60 -0.93 0.20 11.26
N ARG A 61 -2.06 0.10 10.56
CA ARG A 61 -2.16 -0.57 9.26
C ARG A 61 -1.35 0.15 8.19
N MET A 62 -1.40 1.49 8.19
CA MET A 62 -0.55 2.30 7.30
C MET A 62 0.94 2.15 7.60
N SER A 63 1.33 2.00 8.86
CA SER A 63 2.72 1.68 9.21
C SER A 63 3.16 0.32 8.68
N LEU A 64 2.28 -0.70 8.75
CA LEU A 64 2.54 -2.01 8.16
C LEU A 64 2.64 -1.96 6.63
N ALA A 65 1.80 -1.17 5.95
CA ALA A 65 1.91 -1.00 4.50
C ALA A 65 3.21 -0.29 4.08
N ARG A 66 3.67 0.70 4.85
CA ARG A 66 4.99 1.30 4.63
C ARG A 66 6.12 0.29 4.86
N LEU A 67 5.98 -0.61 5.83
CA LEU A 67 6.94 -1.69 6.03
C LEU A 67 6.93 -2.65 4.83
N LEU A 68 5.76 -3.10 4.39
CA LEU A 68 5.59 -3.93 3.19
C LEU A 68 6.24 -3.27 1.97
N ALA A 69 5.96 -1.99 1.72
CA ALA A 69 6.58 -1.23 0.64
C ALA A 69 8.12 -1.32 0.65
N ARG A 70 8.75 -1.21 1.83
CA ARG A 70 10.21 -1.31 1.98
C ARG A 70 10.73 -2.73 1.72
N HIS A 71 10.03 -3.76 2.18
CA HIS A 71 10.41 -5.16 1.91
C HIS A 71 10.25 -5.50 0.43
N VAL A 72 9.13 -5.11 -0.19
CA VAL A 72 8.89 -5.28 -1.63
C VAL A 72 10.00 -4.59 -2.41
N ALA A 73 10.32 -3.33 -2.11
CA ALA A 73 11.34 -2.57 -2.83
C ALA A 73 12.74 -3.18 -2.75
N THR A 74 13.12 -3.75 -1.60
CA THR A 74 14.45 -4.35 -1.40
C THR A 74 14.56 -5.80 -1.87
N SER A 75 13.43 -6.46 -2.13
CA SER A 75 13.36 -7.82 -2.67
C SER A 75 13.90 -7.93 -4.11
N PRO A 76 14.29 -9.13 -4.58
CA PRO A 76 14.60 -9.38 -5.99
C PRO A 76 13.44 -8.97 -6.92
N TRP A 77 12.20 -9.27 -6.53
CA TRP A 77 11.00 -8.90 -7.29
C TRP A 77 10.87 -7.37 -7.48
N GLY A 78 11.04 -6.58 -6.41
CA GLY A 78 10.94 -5.12 -6.50
C GLY A 78 12.13 -4.47 -7.21
N LYS A 79 13.35 -4.99 -6.99
CA LYS A 79 14.55 -4.54 -7.70
C LYS A 79 14.44 -4.74 -9.20
N ALA A 80 13.91 -5.88 -9.65
CA ALA A 80 13.67 -6.15 -11.07
C ALA A 80 12.71 -5.13 -11.74
N ARG A 81 11.89 -4.42 -10.94
CA ARG A 81 10.94 -3.39 -11.43
C ARG A 81 11.47 -1.96 -11.30
N GLY A 82 12.68 -1.77 -10.77
CA GLY A 82 13.24 -0.46 -10.45
C GLY A 82 12.54 0.24 -9.27
N LEU A 83 11.76 -0.51 -8.47
CA LEU A 83 10.96 0.08 -7.39
C LEU A 83 11.82 0.81 -6.36
N LEU A 84 12.96 0.21 -5.98
CA LEU A 84 13.88 0.79 -5.00
C LEU A 84 14.41 2.16 -5.42
N ASP A 85 14.70 2.34 -6.71
CA ASP A 85 15.24 3.59 -7.23
C ASP A 85 14.19 4.70 -7.21
N ILE A 86 12.93 4.38 -7.50
CA ILE A 86 11.81 5.34 -7.41
C ILE A 86 11.57 5.75 -5.95
N LEU A 87 11.50 4.77 -5.04
CA LEU A 87 11.23 5.03 -3.62
C LEU A 87 12.37 5.75 -2.89
N ARG A 88 13.60 5.71 -3.40
CA ARG A 88 14.76 6.41 -2.80
C ARG A 88 14.84 7.87 -3.17
N LYS A 89 14.15 8.31 -4.23
CA LYS A 89 14.17 9.72 -4.65
C LYS A 89 13.48 10.62 -3.63
N ASP A 90 12.39 10.15 -3.04
CA ASP A 90 11.54 10.92 -2.15
C ASP A 90 10.85 9.99 -1.15
N GLU A 91 10.78 10.40 0.12
CA GLU A 91 10.02 9.68 1.14
C GLU A 91 8.51 9.69 0.85
N GLU A 92 8.00 10.73 0.19
CA GLU A 92 6.60 10.79 -0.24
C GLU A 92 6.23 9.67 -1.21
N ASN A 93 7.18 9.18 -2.03
CA ASN A 93 6.94 8.03 -2.90
C ASN A 93 6.67 6.75 -2.10
N ILE A 94 7.29 6.57 -0.92
CA ILE A 94 7.03 5.41 -0.05
C ILE A 94 5.62 5.51 0.53
N LYS A 95 5.20 6.71 0.95
CA LYS A 95 3.86 6.94 1.49
C LYS A 95 2.78 6.73 0.42
N ALA A 96 2.99 7.29 -0.77
CA ALA A 96 2.11 7.10 -1.92
C ALA A 96 2.00 5.62 -2.31
N PHE A 97 3.14 4.93 -2.44
CA PHE A 97 3.13 3.51 -2.77
C PHE A 97 2.43 2.66 -1.68
N ALA A 98 2.62 2.98 -0.40
CA ALA A 98 1.88 2.30 0.68
C ALA A 98 0.36 2.51 0.57
N ARG A 99 -0.10 3.73 0.22
CA ARG A 99 -1.52 3.99 -0.07
C ARG A 99 -2.01 3.21 -1.29
N MET A 100 -1.23 3.14 -2.38
CA MET A 100 -1.58 2.35 -3.57
C MET A 100 -1.70 0.85 -3.25
N LEU A 101 -0.90 0.33 -2.31
CA LEU A 101 -1.00 -1.06 -1.87
C LEU A 101 -2.26 -1.34 -1.05
N ILE A 102 -2.63 -0.48 -0.10
CA ILE A 102 -3.86 -0.70 0.71
C ILE A 102 -5.13 -0.30 -0.07
N MET A 103 -5.05 0.72 -0.92
CA MET A 103 -6.15 1.24 -1.74
C MET A 103 -5.80 1.17 -3.23
N PRO A 104 -5.75 -0.03 -3.83
CA PRO A 104 -5.41 -0.20 -5.24
C PRO A 104 -6.40 0.51 -6.14
N ARG A 105 -5.91 1.14 -7.22
CA ARG A 105 -6.75 1.92 -8.15
C ARG A 105 -7.96 1.13 -8.62
N GLU A 106 -7.79 -0.12 -9.03
CA GLU A 106 -8.88 -0.96 -9.54
C GLU A 106 -10.01 -1.13 -8.49
N MET A 107 -9.66 -1.27 -7.21
CA MET A 107 -10.64 -1.41 -6.13
C MET A 107 -11.31 -0.07 -5.78
N VAL A 108 -10.55 1.04 -5.76
CA VAL A 108 -11.16 2.37 -5.55
C VAL A 108 -12.11 2.70 -6.71
N ASN A 109 -11.73 2.34 -7.94
CA ASN A 109 -12.56 2.54 -9.13
C ASN A 109 -13.73 1.56 -9.24
N SER A 110 -13.75 0.45 -8.51
CA SER A 110 -14.93 -0.42 -8.46
C SER A 110 -15.99 0.10 -7.49
N LEU A 111 -15.63 1.03 -6.59
CA LEU A 111 -16.59 1.64 -5.68
C LEU A 111 -17.64 2.48 -6.44
N PRO A 112 -18.91 2.46 -5.99
CA PRO A 112 -19.92 3.42 -6.42
C PRO A 112 -19.43 4.85 -6.21
N GLY A 113 -19.81 5.79 -7.09
CA GLY A 113 -19.38 7.19 -6.99
C GLY A 113 -19.67 7.83 -5.63
N SER A 114 -20.79 7.46 -4.98
CA SER A 114 -21.13 7.92 -3.62
C SER A 114 -20.20 7.41 -2.53
N ALA A 115 -19.46 6.32 -2.76
CA ALA A 115 -18.51 5.72 -1.82
C ALA A 115 -17.05 6.13 -2.10
N ARG A 116 -16.78 6.92 -3.15
CA ARG A 116 -15.46 7.50 -3.43
C ARG A 116 -15.28 8.83 -2.70
N ASN A 117 -15.37 8.78 -1.38
CA ASN A 117 -15.08 9.90 -0.50
C ASN A 117 -14.23 9.41 0.68
N PRO A 118 -13.46 10.29 1.33
CA PRO A 118 -12.53 9.89 2.38
C PRO A 118 -13.17 9.07 3.49
N LEU A 119 -14.32 9.49 4.00
CA LEU A 119 -15.02 8.82 5.11
C LEU A 119 -15.42 7.38 4.75
N ALA A 120 -16.02 7.17 3.57
CA ALA A 120 -16.39 5.83 3.13
C ALA A 120 -15.16 4.94 2.91
N MET A 121 -14.10 5.48 2.31
CA MET A 121 -12.85 4.75 2.06
C MET A 121 -12.11 4.37 3.34
N THR A 122 -12.14 5.21 4.37
CA THR A 122 -11.60 4.90 5.71
C THR A 122 -12.17 3.58 6.22
N HIS A 123 -13.49 3.41 6.13
CA HIS A 123 -14.17 2.20 6.61
C HIS A 123 -13.97 1.00 5.68
N GLU A 124 -14.01 1.22 4.36
CA GLU A 124 -13.90 0.14 3.37
C GLU A 124 -12.48 -0.46 3.33
N PHE A 125 -11.44 0.38 3.34
CA PHE A 125 -10.04 -0.03 3.22
C PHE A 125 -9.29 -0.10 4.55
N GLU A 126 -9.95 0.29 5.65
CA GLU A 126 -9.38 0.33 7.00
C GLU A 126 -8.13 1.23 7.10
N VAL A 127 -8.24 2.47 6.60
CA VAL A 127 -7.15 3.46 6.60
C VAL A 127 -7.57 4.75 7.30
N PRO A 128 -6.62 5.58 7.78
CA PRO A 128 -6.93 6.93 8.24
C PRO A 128 -7.56 7.78 7.14
N GLU A 129 -8.47 8.68 7.51
CA GLU A 129 -9.19 9.54 6.56
C GLU A 129 -8.27 10.48 5.77
N GLU A 130 -7.17 10.92 6.38
CA GLU A 130 -6.14 11.72 5.71
C GLU A 130 -5.49 10.95 4.55
N ASP A 131 -5.15 9.68 4.75
CA ASP A 131 -4.57 8.84 3.71
C ASP A 131 -5.59 8.53 2.60
N ALA A 132 -6.86 8.32 2.95
CA ALA A 132 -7.94 8.17 1.97
C ALA A 132 -8.11 9.44 1.11
N SER A 133 -8.02 10.62 1.72
CA SER A 133 -8.08 11.92 1.02
C SER A 133 -6.92 12.09 0.06
N LEU A 134 -5.69 11.81 0.50
CA LEU A 134 -4.50 11.86 -0.34
C LEU A 134 -4.61 10.88 -1.51
N ARG A 135 -5.15 9.68 -1.27
CA ARG A 135 -5.31 8.67 -2.31
C ARG A 135 -6.25 9.11 -3.42
N LEU A 136 -7.37 9.75 -3.08
CA LEU A 136 -8.28 10.30 -4.09
C LEU A 136 -7.59 11.38 -4.95
N ALA A 137 -6.84 12.29 -4.30
CA ALA A 137 -6.09 13.32 -5.03
C ALA A 137 -5.00 12.74 -5.95
N GLU A 138 -4.32 11.66 -5.52
CA GLU A 138 -3.35 10.93 -6.35
C GLU A 138 -4.01 10.33 -7.59
N LEU A 139 -5.20 9.74 -7.45
CA LEU A 139 -5.95 9.14 -8.55
C LEU A 139 -6.42 10.17 -9.58
N ASP A 140 -6.74 11.38 -9.14
CA ASP A 140 -7.09 12.49 -10.05
C ASP A 140 -5.86 13.04 -10.80
N SER A 141 -4.64 12.72 -10.33
CA SER A 141 -3.38 13.26 -10.83
C SER A 141 -2.62 12.33 -11.80
N ILE A 142 -3.10 11.11 -12.04
CA ILE A 142 -2.46 10.09 -12.88
C ILE A 142 -3.41 9.63 -13.98
#